data_AF-A0AAV8WRQ6-F1
#
_entry.id   AF-A0AAV8WRQ6-F1
#
_cell.length_a   1.000
_cell.length_b   1.000
_cell.length_c   1.000
_cell.angle_alpha   90.00
_cell.angle_beta   90.00
_cell.angle_gamma   90.00
#
_symmetry.space_group_name_H-M   'P 1'
#
loop_
_entity.id
_entity.type
_entity.pdbx_description
1 polymer ?
#
loop_
_entity_poly.entity_id
_entity_poly.type
_entity_poly.pdbx_seq_one_letter_code
_entity_poly.pdbx_strand_id
1 'polypeptide(L)'
;MSRKNKYKWSKIPPASGKTRAENKIRSKIPAVIGEAYRNKPSKPVNSWNLLFDEHMLDIVVEHTNERITEMAAFYGDQALSCQFTNHIEKTELKAFIGLLLLSGAFKSHNEDVSSLWATNCVIYFVLL
;
A
#
# COMPACT_ATOMS: atom_id res chain seq x y z
N MET A 1 -0.90 23.40 -44.94
CA MET A 1 -1.75 22.30 -45.45
C MET A 1 -1.59 21.09 -44.54
N SER A 2 -2.68 20.67 -43.88
CA SER A 2 -2.70 19.63 -42.84
C SER A 2 -2.57 18.22 -43.45
N ARG A 3 -1.57 17.44 -43.00
CA ARG A 3 -1.31 16.05 -43.45
C ARG A 3 -2.31 15.10 -42.78
N LYS A 4 -3.48 14.91 -43.40
CA LYS A 4 -4.47 13.92 -42.95
C LYS A 4 -4.03 12.50 -43.36
N ASN A 5 -3.89 11.61 -42.36
CA ASN A 5 -3.77 10.14 -42.42
C ASN A 5 -2.92 9.50 -43.53
N LYS A 6 -1.65 9.19 -43.21
CA LYS A 6 -0.75 8.36 -44.03
C LYS A 6 -1.00 6.85 -43.93
N TYR A 7 -2.11 6.42 -43.32
CA TYR A 7 -2.40 5.01 -43.07
C TYR A 7 -3.52 4.54 -44.00
N LYS A 8 -3.25 3.49 -44.78
CA LYS A 8 -4.21 2.86 -45.68
C LYS A 8 -4.51 1.45 -45.18
N TRP A 9 -5.75 1.20 -44.81
CA TRP A 9 -6.22 -0.13 -44.42
C TRP A 9 -6.15 -1.08 -45.62
N SER A 10 -5.60 -2.27 -45.43
CA SER A 10 -5.45 -3.31 -46.45
C SER A 10 -5.97 -4.64 -45.92
N LYS A 11 -6.62 -5.42 -46.79
CA LYS A 11 -7.04 -6.80 -46.52
C LYS A 11 -5.93 -7.82 -46.83
N ILE A 12 -4.87 -7.38 -47.51
CA ILE A 12 -3.73 -8.22 -47.87
C ILE A 12 -2.75 -8.18 -46.70
N PRO A 13 -2.43 -9.33 -46.08
CA PRO A 13 -1.46 -9.36 -44.99
C PRO A 13 -0.08 -8.92 -45.52
N PRO A 14 0.69 -8.13 -44.76
CA PRO A 14 2.05 -7.82 -45.14
C PRO A 14 2.88 -9.11 -45.25
N ALA A 15 3.84 -9.12 -46.17
CA ALA A 15 4.72 -10.28 -46.37
C ALA A 15 5.42 -10.64 -45.04
N SER A 16 5.56 -11.94 -44.77
CA SER A 16 6.24 -12.45 -43.57
C SER A 16 7.70 -12.00 -43.59
N GLY A 17 8.00 -10.95 -42.84
CA GLY A 17 9.32 -10.34 -42.75
C GLY A 17 9.52 -9.76 -41.36
N LYS A 18 10.79 -9.58 -40.95
CA LYS A 18 11.09 -8.97 -39.66
C LYS A 18 10.56 -7.54 -39.62
N THR A 19 9.68 -7.24 -38.66
CA THR A 19 9.22 -5.87 -38.38
C THR A 19 10.44 -4.96 -38.16
N ARG A 20 10.51 -3.86 -38.92
CA ARG A 20 11.57 -2.85 -38.80
C ARG A 20 11.68 -2.37 -37.35
N ALA A 21 12.89 -2.10 -36.88
CA ALA A 21 13.16 -1.73 -35.48
C ALA A 21 12.36 -0.50 -35.01
N GLU A 22 12.14 0.45 -35.91
CA GLU A 22 11.32 1.67 -35.70
C GLU A 22 9.82 1.39 -35.48
N ASN A 23 9.31 0.29 -36.04
CA ASN A 23 7.90 -0.13 -35.92
C ASN A 23 7.68 -1.12 -34.77
N LYS A 24 8.75 -1.52 -34.07
CA LYS A 24 8.61 -2.28 -32.84
C LYS A 24 8.10 -1.32 -31.78
N ILE A 25 6.84 -1.51 -31.39
CA ILE A 25 6.26 -0.83 -30.23
C ILE A 25 7.09 -1.28 -29.01
N ARG A 26 8.07 -0.46 -28.62
CA ARG A 26 8.74 -0.56 -27.32
C ARG A 26 7.81 0.03 -26.25
N SER A 27 6.54 -0.37 -26.25
CA SER A 27 5.67 -0.05 -25.14
C SER A 27 6.35 -0.65 -23.92
N LYS A 28 6.54 0.18 -22.89
CA LYS A 28 6.94 -0.32 -21.58
C LYS A 28 5.90 -1.36 -21.19
N ILE A 29 6.23 -2.63 -21.38
CA ILE A 29 5.40 -3.72 -20.90
C ILE A 29 5.27 -3.48 -19.40
N PRO A 30 4.06 -3.48 -18.83
CA PRO A 30 3.91 -3.39 -17.39
C PRO A 30 4.66 -4.57 -16.78
N ALA A 31 5.82 -4.27 -16.23
CA ALA A 31 6.74 -5.22 -15.66
C ALA A 31 7.22 -4.63 -14.34
N VAL A 32 7.61 -5.52 -13.43
CA VAL A 32 8.25 -5.11 -12.18
C VAL A 32 9.52 -4.35 -12.53
N ILE A 33 9.68 -3.15 -11.95
CA ILE A 33 10.82 -2.27 -12.16
C ILE A 33 11.53 -1.97 -10.83
N GLY A 34 12.74 -1.41 -10.91
CA GLY A 34 13.46 -0.92 -9.74
C GLY A 34 13.90 -2.04 -8.79
N GLU A 35 13.79 -1.78 -7.48
CA GLU A 35 14.26 -2.70 -6.44
C GLU A 35 13.48 -4.00 -6.38
N ALA A 36 12.17 -3.96 -6.65
CA ALA A 36 11.34 -5.16 -6.73
C ALA A 36 11.81 -6.11 -7.85
N TYR A 37 12.33 -5.58 -8.96
CA TYR A 37 12.91 -6.40 -10.03
C TYR A 37 14.26 -7.00 -9.64
N ARG A 38 15.09 -6.23 -8.93
CA ARG A 38 16.44 -6.66 -8.50
C ARG A 38 16.37 -7.73 -7.41
N ASN A 39 15.55 -7.50 -6.39
CA ASN A 39 15.48 -8.34 -5.20
C ASN A 39 14.61 -9.59 -5.40
N LYS A 40 13.72 -9.61 -6.40
CA LYS A 40 12.81 -10.72 -6.74
C LYS A 40 12.23 -11.39 -5.48
N PRO A 41 11.46 -10.66 -4.66
CA PRO A 41 10.95 -11.17 -3.40
C PRO A 41 10.10 -12.43 -3.61
N SER A 42 10.53 -13.55 -3.04
CA SER A 42 9.80 -14.82 -3.13
C SER A 42 8.69 -14.97 -2.09
N LYS A 43 8.74 -14.18 -1.01
CA LYS A 43 7.76 -14.22 0.08
C LYS A 43 6.94 -12.92 0.09
N PRO A 44 5.63 -12.98 0.39
CA PRO A 44 4.78 -11.79 0.48
C PRO A 44 5.32 -10.71 1.42
N VAL A 45 5.91 -11.12 2.55
CA VAL A 45 6.53 -10.21 3.53
C VAL A 45 7.71 -9.42 2.93
N ASN A 46 8.48 -10.04 2.04
CA ASN A 46 9.60 -9.34 1.40
C ASN A 46 9.09 -8.32 0.36
N SER A 47 7.98 -8.63 -0.31
CA SER A 47 7.30 -7.66 -1.18
C SER A 47 6.70 -6.50 -0.40
N TRP A 48 6.19 -6.78 0.81
CA TRP A 48 5.65 -5.78 1.71
C TRP A 48 6.71 -4.75 2.14
N ASN A 49 7.90 -5.22 2.50
CA ASN A 49 9.02 -4.34 2.88
C ASN A 49 9.52 -3.43 1.73
N LEU A 50 9.17 -3.75 0.47
CA LEU A 50 9.47 -2.89 -0.68
C LEU A 50 8.39 -1.83 -0.90
N LEU A 51 7.17 -2.06 -0.41
CA LEU A 51 6.07 -1.10 -0.48
C LEU A 51 6.13 -0.12 0.69
N PHE A 52 6.48 -0.61 1.88
CA PHE A 52 6.65 0.15 3.10
C PHE A 52 8.09 0.02 3.58
N ASP A 53 8.91 0.99 3.19
CA ASP A 53 10.30 1.06 3.62
C ASP A 53 10.41 1.40 5.11
N GLU A 54 11.50 0.97 5.77
CA GLU A 54 11.74 1.25 7.18
C GLU A 54 11.78 2.76 7.44
N HIS A 55 12.37 3.54 6.53
CA HIS A 55 12.38 5.01 6.65
C HIS A 55 10.98 5.62 6.63
N MET A 56 10.05 5.07 5.85
CA MET A 56 8.66 5.53 5.86
C MET A 56 7.99 5.24 7.20
N LEU A 57 8.25 4.06 7.77
CA LEU A 57 7.71 3.69 9.08
C LEU A 57 8.28 4.58 10.19
N ASP A 58 9.58 4.90 10.12
CA ASP A 58 10.24 5.79 11.08
C ASP A 58 9.60 7.18 11.08
N ILE A 59 9.36 7.77 9.90
CA ILE A 59 8.67 9.08 9.78
C ILE A 59 7.28 9.04 10.42
N VAL A 60 6.51 7.98 10.17
CA VAL A 60 5.16 7.84 10.72
C VAL A 60 5.21 7.72 12.24
N VAL A 61 6.15 6.93 12.79
CA VAL A 61 6.32 6.78 14.24
C VAL A 61 6.73 8.10 14.88
N GLU A 62 7.67 8.83 14.29
CA GLU A 62 8.14 10.13 14.78
C GLU A 62 6.99 11.12 14.93
N HIS A 63 6.27 11.40 13.84
CA HIS A 63 5.18 12.37 13.86
C HIS A 63 3.96 11.92 14.67
N THR A 64 3.71 10.61 14.75
CA THR A 64 2.62 10.10 15.61
C THR A 64 2.97 10.30 17.08
N ASN A 65 4.22 10.07 17.47
CA ASN A 65 4.68 10.27 18.85
C ASN A 65 4.71 11.75 19.24
N GLU A 66 5.09 12.64 18.32
CA GLU A 66 4.95 14.09 18.51
C GLU A 66 3.50 14.45 18.82
N ARG A 67 2.56 13.93 18.01
CA ARG A 67 1.13 14.19 18.20
C ARG A 67 0.57 13.62 19.50
N ILE A 68 1.04 12.44 19.91
CA ILE A 68 0.68 11.82 21.19
C ILE A 68 1.16 12.70 22.35
N THR A 69 2.39 13.21 22.27
CA THR A 69 2.96 14.09 23.30
C THR A 69 2.14 15.37 23.46
N GLU A 70 1.74 16.01 22.35
CA GLU A 70 0.86 17.19 22.37
C GLU A 70 -0.49 16.89 23.03
N MET A 71 -1.09 15.75 22.69
CA MET A 71 -2.38 15.32 23.25
C MET A 71 -2.26 14.97 24.73
N ALA A 72 -1.18 14.30 25.12
CA ALA A 72 -0.91 13.95 26.51
C ALA A 72 -0.83 15.20 27.40
N ALA A 73 -0.18 16.26 26.92
CA ALA A 73 -0.12 17.55 27.61
C ALA A 73 -1.52 18.18 27.78
N PHE A 74 -2.39 18.06 26.77
CA PHE A 74 -3.76 18.58 26.83
C PHE A 74 -4.65 17.81 27.80
N TYR A 75 -4.58 16.48 27.82
CA TYR A 75 -5.43 15.64 28.68
C TYR A 75 -4.89 15.46 30.11
N GLY A 76 -3.56 15.58 30.31
CA GLY A 76 -2.94 15.54 31.63
C GLY A 76 -3.43 16.67 32.55
N ASP A 77 -3.73 17.84 31.98
CA ASP A 77 -4.30 18.99 32.69
C ASP A 77 -5.76 18.74 33.15
N GLN A 78 -6.46 17.79 32.53
CA GLN A 78 -7.84 17.41 32.88
C GLN A 78 -7.94 16.25 33.88
N ALA A 79 -6.82 15.79 34.47
CA ALA A 79 -6.77 14.67 35.41
C ALA A 79 -7.40 13.35 34.91
N LEU A 80 -7.54 13.19 33.59
CA LEU A 80 -7.95 11.94 32.96
C LEU A 80 -6.67 11.12 32.72
N SER A 81 -6.43 10.08 33.52
CA SER A 81 -5.34 9.13 33.25
C SER A 81 -5.68 8.30 32.00
N CYS A 82 -5.43 8.85 30.81
CA CYS A 82 -5.68 8.14 29.55
C CYS A 82 -4.53 7.17 29.30
N GLN A 83 -4.82 5.87 29.23
CA GLN A 83 -3.84 4.84 28.87
C GLN A 83 -3.43 4.88 27.39
N PHE A 84 -4.10 5.72 26.59
CA PHE A 84 -3.94 5.83 25.13
C PHE A 84 -2.86 6.85 24.71
N THR A 85 -2.13 7.43 25.66
CA THR A 85 -1.10 8.47 25.40
C THR A 85 0.33 7.92 25.44
N ASN A 86 0.49 6.61 25.43
CA ASN A 86 1.81 6.00 25.31
C ASN A 86 2.33 6.16 23.89
N HIS A 87 3.64 6.32 23.77
CA HIS A 87 4.30 6.38 22.46
C HIS A 87 4.17 5.03 21.76
N ILE A 88 4.07 5.09 20.43
CA ILE A 88 3.97 3.92 19.58
C ILE A 88 5.35 3.39 19.17
N GLU A 89 5.45 2.07 19.05
CA GLU A 89 6.60 1.40 18.46
C GLU A 89 6.33 0.97 17.00
N LYS A 90 7.39 0.79 16.21
CA LYS A 90 7.30 0.23 14.84
C LYS A 90 6.56 -1.11 14.77
N THR A 91 6.67 -1.94 15.80
CA THR A 91 5.96 -3.22 15.92
C THR A 91 4.45 -3.02 15.96
N GLU A 92 3.99 -2.07 16.76
CA GLU A 92 2.57 -1.69 16.88
C GLU A 92 2.04 -1.05 15.60
N LEU A 93 2.83 -0.18 14.96
CA LEU A 93 2.46 0.38 13.65
C LEU A 93 2.31 -0.71 12.58
N LYS A 94 3.24 -1.68 12.52
CA LYS A 94 3.15 -2.82 11.61
C LYS A 94 1.93 -3.69 11.91
N ALA A 95 1.62 -3.94 13.18
CA ALA A 95 0.43 -4.67 13.60
C ALA A 95 -0.85 -3.94 13.20
N PHE A 96 -0.89 -2.61 13.38
CA PHE A 96 -2.01 -1.76 13.00
C PHE A 96 -2.27 -1.79 11.50
N ILE A 97 -1.23 -1.68 10.66
CA ILE A 97 -1.40 -1.79 9.20
C ILE A 97 -1.88 -3.21 8.82
N GLY A 98 -1.43 -4.24 9.54
CA GLY A 98 -1.96 -5.61 9.41
C GLY A 98 -3.46 -5.69 9.66
N LEU A 99 -3.95 -5.02 10.70
CA LEU A 99 -5.39 -4.93 11.00
C LEU A 99 -6.16 -4.22 9.88
N LEU A 100 -5.60 -3.14 9.31
CA LEU A 100 -6.21 -2.43 8.18
C LEU A 100 -6.27 -3.27 6.90
N LEU A 101 -5.23 -4.06 6.63
CA LEU A 101 -5.24 -5.00 5.51
C LEU A 101 -6.30 -6.08 5.71
N LEU A 102 -6.44 -6.58 6.95
CA LEU A 102 -7.43 -7.58 7.30
C LEU A 102 -8.86 -7.04 7.15
N SER A 103 -9.12 -5.82 7.63
CA SER A 103 -10.43 -5.17 7.47
C SER A 103 -10.77 -4.92 6.00
N GLY A 104 -9.79 -4.53 5.18
CA GLY A 104 -9.93 -4.40 3.74
C GLY A 104 -10.22 -5.74 3.05
N ALA A 105 -9.55 -6.81 3.45
CA ALA A 105 -9.76 -8.15 2.91
C ALA A 105 -11.19 -8.67 3.19
N PHE A 106 -11.72 -8.40 4.38
CA PHE A 106 -13.10 -8.78 4.75
C PHE A 106 -14.17 -7.78 4.28
N LYS A 107 -13.77 -6.67 3.64
CA LYS A 107 -14.65 -5.56 3.23
C LYS A 107 -15.38 -4.87 4.39
N SER A 108 -14.97 -5.09 5.64
CA SER A 108 -15.55 -4.50 6.86
C SER A 108 -15.06 -3.07 7.14
N HIS A 109 -14.70 -2.32 6.10
CA HIS A 109 -14.16 -0.96 6.21
C HIS A 109 -15.18 0.10 6.68
N ASN A 110 -16.47 -0.18 6.52
CA ASN A 110 -17.56 0.71 6.96
C ASN A 110 -18.22 0.24 8.26
N GLU A 111 -17.69 -0.82 8.89
CA GLU A 111 -18.20 -1.29 10.16
C GLU A 111 -17.69 -0.38 11.29
N ASP A 112 -18.50 -0.22 12.33
CA ASP A 112 -18.08 0.55 13.49
C ASP A 112 -16.95 -0.19 14.22
N VAL A 113 -16.05 0.58 14.83
CA VAL A 113 -14.91 0.02 15.58
C VAL A 113 -15.42 -0.92 16.68
N SER A 114 -16.52 -0.57 17.37
CA SER A 114 -17.11 -1.43 18.40
C SER A 114 -17.60 -2.78 17.83
N SER A 115 -18.15 -2.78 16.61
CA SER A 115 -18.57 -4.01 15.92
C SER A 115 -17.38 -4.83 15.43
N LEU A 116 -16.29 -4.19 15.00
CA LEU A 116 -15.06 -4.84 14.55
C LEU A 116 -14.42 -5.71 15.65
N TRP A 117 -14.50 -5.26 16.90
CA TRP A 117 -13.96 -5.95 18.09
C TRP A 117 -14.99 -6.80 18.84
N ALA A 118 -16.21 -6.94 18.32
CA ALA A 118 -17.22 -7.80 18.94
C ALA A 118 -16.83 -9.28 18.82
N THR A 119 -17.14 -10.09 19.83
CA THR A 119 -16.79 -11.53 19.89
C THR A 119 -17.31 -12.34 18.70
N ASN A 120 -18.38 -11.87 18.05
CA ASN A 120 -18.99 -12.51 16.89
C ASN A 120 -18.40 -12.07 15.55
N CYS A 121 -17.41 -11.16 15.56
CA CYS A 121 -16.83 -10.60 14.36
C CYS A 121 -15.55 -11.34 13.96
N VAL A 122 -15.36 -11.47 12.64
CA VAL A 122 -14.31 -12.32 12.04
C VAL A 122 -12.90 -11.86 12.44
N ILE A 123 -12.71 -10.55 12.65
CA ILE A 123 -11.41 -9.98 13.02
C ILE A 123 -11.00 -10.38 14.44
N TYR A 124 -11.95 -10.48 15.37
CA TYR A 124 -11.70 -11.00 16.71
C TYR A 124 -11.30 -12.49 16.67
N PHE A 125 -11.93 -13.29 15.80
CA PHE A 125 -11.66 -14.72 15.68
C PHE A 125 -10.30 -15.05 15.05
N VAL A 126 -9.75 -14.17 14.21
CA VAL A 126 -8.45 -14.38 13.55
C VAL A 126 -7.27 -14.01 14.48
N LEU A 127 -7.51 -13.22 15.52
CA LEU A 127 -6.48 -12.74 16.45
C LEU A 127 -6.33 -13.61 17.72
N LEU A 128 -7.21 -14.59 17.94
CA LEU A 128 -7.15 -15.60 19.02
C LEU A 128 -6.64 -16.95 18.48
#